data_AF-A0A939Z4G2-F1
#
_entry.id   AF-A0A939Z4G2-F1
#
_cell.length_a   1.000
_cell.length_b   1.000
_cell.length_c   1.000
_cell.angle_alpha   90.00
_cell.angle_beta   90.00
_cell.angle_gamma   90.00
#
_symmetry.space_group_name_H-M   'P 1'
#
loop_
_entity.id
_entity.type
_entity.pdbx_description
1 polymer ?
#
loop_
_entity_poly.entity_id
_entity_poly.type
_entity_poly.pdbx_seq_one_letter_code
_entity_poly.pdbx_strand_id
1 'polypeptide(L)'
;RLLSGRALQSELLYGPEEDVPSEVHDETFDAKALAEAAFSQFDSVRGFRQLLPLYEVGRSKLNPVDLFCMMAECAATGKPSVPYRKGRLAAADYVDDAYQFAGSDWNVWDPSLKGEGVIKHTKLQCWTLKPIII
;
A
#
# COMPACT_ATOMS: atom_id res chain seq x y z
N ARG A 1 -11.35 -12.96 11.59
CA ARG A 1 -12.36 -13.98 11.21
C ARG A 1 -13.25 -13.55 10.05
N LEU A 2 -13.69 -12.29 9.98
CA LEU A 2 -14.76 -11.83 9.07
C LEU A 2 -14.56 -12.17 7.58
N LEU A 3 -13.32 -12.10 7.05
CA LEU A 3 -13.03 -12.33 5.63
C LEU A 3 -12.34 -13.67 5.35
N SER A 4 -11.36 -14.05 6.19
CA SER A 4 -10.51 -15.23 5.97
C SER A 4 -10.67 -16.34 7.03
N GLY A 5 -11.52 -16.15 8.03
CA GLY A 5 -11.61 -17.08 9.18
C GLY A 5 -10.37 -17.06 10.10
N ARG A 6 -9.27 -16.38 9.73
CA ARG A 6 -8.02 -16.30 10.50
C ARG A 6 -8.12 -15.30 11.67
N ALA A 7 -7.31 -15.50 12.71
CA ALA A 7 -7.10 -14.50 13.75
C ALA A 7 -6.29 -13.32 13.19
N LEU A 8 -6.62 -12.08 13.57
CA LEU A 8 -5.87 -10.91 13.12
C LEU A 8 -4.60 -10.81 13.96
N GLN A 9 -3.46 -10.88 13.30
CA GLN A 9 -2.16 -10.56 13.89
C GLN A 9 -1.60 -9.34 13.18
N SER A 10 -1.02 -8.42 13.96
CA SER A 10 -0.27 -7.32 13.38
C SER A 10 1.00 -7.87 12.75
N GLU A 11 1.16 -7.68 11.46
CA GLU A 11 2.37 -8.05 10.73
C GLU A 11 3.01 -6.80 10.14
N LEU A 12 4.34 -6.79 10.07
CA LEU A 12 5.06 -5.79 9.31
C LEU A 12 5.04 -6.18 7.83
N LEU A 13 4.45 -5.33 6.98
CA LEU A 13 4.53 -5.47 5.53
C LEU A 13 5.19 -4.23 4.91
N TYR A 14 6.14 -4.47 4.01
CA TYR A 14 6.61 -3.44 3.09
C TYR A 14 5.56 -3.17 2.02
N GLY A 15 5.46 -1.91 1.59
CA GLY A 15 4.63 -1.50 0.46
C GLY A 15 5.08 -2.13 -0.87
N PRO A 16 4.28 -2.02 -1.94
CA PRO A 16 4.67 -2.51 -3.24
C PRO A 16 5.90 -1.76 -3.78
N GLU A 17 6.66 -2.46 -4.62
CA GLU A 17 7.87 -1.92 -5.26
C GLU A 17 7.55 -0.84 -6.30
N GLU A 18 6.39 -0.97 -6.96
CA GLU A 18 5.92 -0.09 -8.02
C GLU A 18 4.43 0.19 -7.86
N ASP A 19 3.99 1.37 -8.30
CA ASP A 19 2.58 1.69 -8.44
C ASP A 19 2.10 1.30 -9.84
N VAL A 20 1.35 0.19 -9.91
CA VAL A 20 0.87 -0.39 -11.16
C VAL A 20 -0.66 -0.37 -11.19
N PRO A 21 -1.30 0.11 -12.27
CA PRO A 21 -2.76 0.07 -12.39
C PRO A 21 -3.31 -1.36 -12.43
N SER A 22 -4.50 -1.57 -11.83
CA SER A 22 -5.22 -2.85 -11.92
C SER A 22 -5.64 -3.17 -13.36
N GLU A 23 -5.50 -4.44 -13.75
CA GLU A 23 -6.01 -5.03 -15.00
C GLU A 23 -7.32 -5.78 -14.69
N VAL A 24 -8.46 -5.14 -14.95
CA VAL A 24 -9.78 -5.64 -14.51
C VAL A 24 -10.51 -6.35 -15.63
N HIS A 25 -10.82 -7.62 -15.42
CA HIS A 25 -11.58 -8.47 -16.33
C HIS A 25 -12.87 -9.03 -15.71
N ASP A 26 -13.01 -8.94 -14.39
CA ASP A 26 -14.19 -9.37 -13.64
C ASP A 26 -14.92 -8.16 -13.05
N GLU A 27 -16.25 -8.22 -13.05
CA GLU A 27 -17.09 -7.13 -12.53
C GLU A 27 -17.32 -7.24 -11.01
N THR A 28 -17.26 -8.45 -10.47
CA THR A 28 -17.55 -8.77 -9.07
C THR A 28 -16.47 -9.68 -8.50
N PHE A 29 -16.07 -9.37 -7.26
CA PHE A 29 -15.01 -10.07 -6.53
C PHE A 29 -15.57 -10.69 -5.26
N ASP A 30 -15.19 -11.94 -5.00
CA ASP A 30 -15.51 -12.65 -3.78
C ASP A 30 -14.54 -12.25 -2.65
N ALA A 31 -15.10 -12.00 -1.46
CA ALA A 31 -14.36 -11.54 -0.30
C ALA A 31 -13.29 -12.53 0.17
N LYS A 32 -13.56 -13.84 0.04
CA LYS A 32 -12.62 -14.90 0.40
C LYS A 32 -11.49 -14.98 -0.64
N ALA A 33 -11.79 -14.84 -1.93
CA ALA A 33 -10.77 -14.80 -2.98
C ALA A 33 -9.82 -13.60 -2.81
N LEU A 34 -10.36 -12.41 -2.53
CA LEU A 34 -9.57 -11.21 -2.23
C LEU A 34 -8.66 -11.43 -1.02
N ALA A 35 -9.21 -11.98 0.07
CA ALA A 35 -8.45 -12.25 1.27
C ALA A 35 -7.37 -13.31 1.04
N GLU A 36 -7.67 -14.39 0.32
CA GLU A 36 -6.69 -15.44 0.04
C GLU A 36 -5.52 -14.88 -0.78
N ALA A 37 -5.79 -14.06 -1.81
CA ALA A 37 -4.73 -13.39 -2.56
C ALA A 37 -3.85 -12.53 -1.65
N ALA A 38 -4.44 -11.67 -0.81
CA ALA A 38 -3.70 -10.82 0.12
C ALA A 38 -2.78 -11.58 1.09
N PHE A 39 -3.20 -12.78 1.53
CA PHE A 39 -2.46 -13.56 2.51
C PHE A 39 -1.53 -14.62 1.91
N SER A 40 -1.68 -14.96 0.63
CA SER A 40 -0.89 -16.01 -0.02
C SER A 40 0.12 -15.48 -1.03
N GLN A 41 -0.14 -14.31 -1.60
CA GLN A 41 0.69 -13.73 -2.64
C GLN A 41 1.50 -12.57 -2.04
N PHE A 42 2.78 -12.80 -1.81
CA PHE A 42 3.69 -11.78 -1.30
C PHE A 42 5.12 -12.16 -1.68
N ASP A 43 5.94 -11.16 -1.86
CA ASP A 43 7.38 -11.35 -1.92
C ASP A 43 8.00 -11.25 -0.54
N SER A 44 9.26 -11.65 -0.43
CA SER A 44 10.03 -11.55 0.80
C SER A 44 11.34 -10.81 0.55
N VAL A 45 11.53 -9.69 1.24
CA VAL A 45 12.78 -8.92 1.20
C VAL A 45 13.42 -8.96 2.58
N ARG A 46 14.60 -9.57 2.66
CA ARG A 46 15.37 -9.77 3.91
C ARG A 46 14.55 -10.43 5.04
N GLY A 47 13.68 -11.38 4.69
CA GLY A 47 12.86 -12.13 5.65
C GLY A 47 11.57 -11.42 6.07
N PHE A 48 11.28 -10.24 5.54
CA PHE A 48 10.02 -9.52 5.76
C PHE A 48 9.13 -9.60 4.52
N ARG A 49 7.81 -9.67 4.74
CA ARG A 49 6.83 -9.69 3.66
C ARG A 49 6.76 -8.33 2.96
N GLN A 50 6.59 -8.38 1.65
CA GLN A 50 6.39 -7.22 0.79
C GLN A 50 5.14 -7.42 -0.06
N LEU A 51 4.32 -6.37 -0.15
CA LEU A 51 3.15 -6.37 -1.01
C LEU A 51 3.58 -6.50 -2.48
N LEU A 52 2.87 -7.30 -3.25
CA LEU A 52 3.05 -7.33 -4.71
C LEU A 52 2.48 -6.05 -5.35
N PRO A 53 3.03 -5.59 -6.48
CA PRO A 53 2.42 -4.53 -7.28
C PRO A 53 1.02 -4.93 -7.78
N LEU A 54 0.84 -6.21 -8.12
CA LEU A 54 -0.43 -6.78 -8.59
C LEU A 54 -0.69 -8.16 -7.97
N TYR A 55 -1.95 -8.41 -7.61
CA TYR A 55 -2.46 -9.65 -7.05
C TYR A 55 -3.40 -10.32 -8.05
N GLU A 56 -3.24 -11.62 -8.26
CA GLU A 56 -4.13 -12.40 -9.12
C GLU A 56 -5.41 -12.75 -8.35
N VAL A 57 -6.55 -12.27 -8.84
CA VAL A 57 -7.88 -12.57 -8.29
C VAL A 57 -8.85 -12.83 -9.43
N GLY A 58 -9.27 -14.09 -9.57
CA GLY A 58 -10.10 -14.51 -10.70
C GLY A 58 -9.34 -14.40 -12.02
N ARG A 59 -9.87 -13.65 -12.98
CA ARG A 59 -9.21 -13.32 -14.26
C ARG A 59 -8.54 -11.95 -14.23
N SER A 60 -8.63 -11.23 -13.11
CA SER A 60 -8.14 -9.86 -12.96
C SER A 60 -6.82 -9.83 -12.20
N LYS A 61 -6.03 -8.78 -12.44
CA LYS A 61 -4.87 -8.43 -11.62
C LYS A 61 -5.15 -7.12 -10.91
N LEU A 62 -5.12 -7.14 -9.58
CA LEU A 62 -5.52 -6.02 -8.76
C LEU A 62 -4.32 -5.43 -8.04
N ASN A 63 -4.16 -4.12 -8.08
CA ASN A 63 -3.19 -3.45 -7.23
C ASN A 63 -3.64 -3.55 -5.75
N PRO A 64 -2.70 -3.41 -4.78
CA PRO A 64 -3.03 -3.56 -3.37
C PRO A 64 -4.08 -2.54 -2.88
N VAL A 65 -4.09 -1.33 -3.43
CA VAL A 65 -5.02 -0.27 -2.98
C VAL A 65 -6.47 -0.63 -3.31
N ASP A 66 -6.73 -1.06 -4.54
CA ASP A 66 -8.04 -1.50 -5.00
C ASP A 66 -8.48 -2.77 -4.25
N LEU A 67 -7.56 -3.74 -4.12
CA LEU A 67 -7.81 -4.99 -3.42
C LEU A 67 -8.22 -4.76 -1.94
N PHE A 68 -7.45 -3.97 -1.19
CA PHE A 68 -7.74 -3.69 0.22
C PHE A 68 -8.98 -2.81 0.39
N CYS A 69 -9.25 -1.90 -0.55
CA CYS A 69 -10.47 -1.09 -0.54
C CYS A 69 -11.71 -1.99 -0.68
N MET A 70 -11.70 -2.92 -1.64
CA MET A 70 -12.77 -3.91 -1.82
C MET A 70 -12.93 -4.83 -0.60
N MET A 71 -11.82 -5.31 -0.01
CA MET A 71 -11.86 -6.08 1.23
C MET A 71 -12.48 -5.29 2.39
N ALA A 72 -12.13 -4.00 2.52
CA ALA A 72 -12.69 -3.13 3.55
C ALA A 72 -14.20 -2.91 3.36
N GLU A 73 -14.67 -2.76 2.12
CA GLU A 73 -16.10 -2.67 1.81
C GLU A 73 -16.85 -3.97 2.17
N CYS A 74 -16.29 -5.14 1.82
CA CYS A 74 -16.83 -6.43 2.25
C CYS A 74 -16.91 -6.54 3.77
N ALA A 75 -15.86 -6.11 4.49
CA ALA A 75 -15.85 -6.14 5.95
C ALA A 75 -16.87 -5.18 6.57
N ALA A 76 -17.02 -3.98 6.03
CA ALA A 76 -17.96 -2.98 6.52
C ALA A 76 -19.42 -3.35 6.26
N THR A 77 -19.70 -3.95 5.10
CA THR A 77 -21.07 -4.30 4.69
C THR A 77 -21.48 -5.71 5.09
N GLY A 78 -20.52 -6.58 5.46
CA GLY A 78 -20.75 -7.99 5.74
C GLY A 78 -21.13 -8.82 4.50
N LYS A 79 -20.98 -8.26 3.29
CA LYS A 79 -21.33 -8.95 2.04
C LYS A 79 -20.20 -9.88 1.61
N PRO A 80 -20.52 -11.09 1.09
CA PRO A 80 -19.52 -12.05 0.63
C PRO A 80 -18.87 -11.64 -0.69
N SER A 81 -19.42 -10.65 -1.39
CA SER A 81 -18.91 -10.18 -2.67
C SER A 81 -19.08 -8.67 -2.81
N VAL A 82 -18.23 -8.06 -3.62
CA VAL A 82 -18.23 -6.62 -3.91
C VAL A 82 -17.97 -6.39 -5.40
N PRO A 83 -18.66 -5.45 -6.05
CA PRO A 83 -18.28 -5.02 -7.40
C PRO A 83 -16.89 -4.38 -7.40
N TYR A 84 -16.24 -4.30 -8.56
CA TYR A 84 -14.96 -3.59 -8.66
C TYR A 84 -15.05 -2.16 -8.10
N ARG A 85 -14.05 -1.77 -7.30
CA ARG A 85 -13.87 -0.43 -6.76
C ARG A 85 -12.42 -0.01 -6.91
N LYS A 86 -12.23 1.15 -7.54
CA LYS A 86 -10.94 1.83 -7.53
C LYS A 86 -10.74 2.49 -6.16
N GLY A 87 -9.72 2.06 -5.45
CA GLY A 87 -9.30 2.66 -4.19
C GLY A 87 -8.41 3.89 -4.42
N ARG A 88 -8.22 4.65 -3.35
CA ARG A 88 -7.26 5.76 -3.29
C ARG A 88 -6.75 5.89 -1.86
N LEU A 89 -5.46 6.11 -1.69
CA LEU A 89 -4.88 6.43 -0.39
C LEU A 89 -5.34 7.83 0.03
N ALA A 90 -5.88 7.98 1.25
CA ALA A 90 -6.26 9.28 1.78
C ALA A 90 -5.06 10.25 1.87
N ALA A 91 -3.84 9.71 2.01
CA ALA A 91 -2.61 10.49 2.00
C ALA A 91 -2.42 11.30 0.69
N ALA A 92 -3.01 10.86 -0.42
CA ALA A 92 -2.92 11.57 -1.70
C ALA A 92 -3.59 12.96 -1.67
N ASP A 93 -4.42 13.28 -0.67
CA ASP A 93 -4.95 14.65 -0.48
C ASP A 93 -3.89 15.63 0.05
N TYR A 94 -2.78 15.11 0.58
CA TYR A 94 -1.72 15.87 1.24
C TYR A 94 -0.39 15.76 0.49
N VAL A 95 -0.37 15.11 -0.66
CA VAL A 95 0.80 14.95 -1.52
C VAL A 95 0.56 15.77 -2.78
N ASP A 96 1.51 16.63 -3.09
CA ASP A 96 1.56 17.30 -4.38
C ASP A 96 2.43 16.45 -5.33
N ASP A 97 1.80 15.64 -6.17
CA ASP A 97 2.50 14.79 -7.14
C ASP A 97 3.26 15.61 -8.21
N ALA A 98 2.93 16.89 -8.38
CA ALA A 98 3.67 17.79 -9.26
C ALA A 98 4.93 18.35 -8.58
N TYR A 99 5.08 18.18 -7.26
CA TYR A 99 6.25 18.61 -6.52
C TYR A 99 7.45 17.74 -6.88
N GLN A 100 8.37 18.31 -7.67
CA GLN A 100 9.63 17.66 -7.97
C GLN A 100 10.60 17.82 -6.80
N PHE A 101 10.64 16.82 -5.92
CA PHE A 101 11.75 16.66 -4.99
C PHE A 101 13.03 16.48 -5.82
N ALA A 102 13.98 17.40 -5.69
CA ALA A 102 15.18 17.46 -6.54
C ALA A 102 14.96 17.86 -8.02
N GLY A 103 13.93 18.69 -8.34
CA GLY A 103 13.77 19.29 -9.68
C GLY A 103 14.96 20.18 -10.11
N SER A 104 14.90 20.79 -11.31
CA SER A 104 16.01 21.58 -11.87
C SER A 104 16.49 22.75 -11.01
N ASP A 105 15.65 23.23 -10.09
CA ASP A 105 15.95 24.32 -9.16
C ASP A 105 16.43 23.83 -7.78
N TRP A 106 16.54 22.52 -7.58
CA TRP A 106 17.00 21.95 -6.32
C TRP A 106 18.53 21.96 -6.26
N ASN A 107 19.06 23.10 -5.86
CA ASN A 107 20.48 23.27 -5.67
C ASN A 107 20.86 22.93 -4.22
N VAL A 108 21.40 21.72 -4.01
CA VAL A 108 21.98 21.33 -2.70
C VAL A 108 23.16 22.21 -2.26
N TRP A 109 23.66 23.05 -3.18
CA TRP A 109 24.71 24.04 -2.96
C TRP A 109 24.18 25.47 -2.84
N ASP A 110 22.86 25.68 -2.80
CA ASP A 110 22.28 26.99 -2.54
C ASP A 110 22.73 27.46 -1.14
N PRO A 111 23.42 28.61 -1.01
CA PRO A 111 23.88 29.12 0.29
C PRO A 111 22.74 29.40 1.28
N SER A 112 21.51 29.55 0.78
CA SER A 112 20.29 29.74 1.57
C SER A 112 19.60 28.43 1.97
N LEU A 113 20.03 27.28 1.42
CA LEU A 113 19.49 25.97 1.78
C LEU A 113 19.85 25.64 3.23
N LYS A 114 18.85 25.72 4.09
CA LYS A 114 18.97 25.31 5.49
C LYS A 114 18.74 23.81 5.61
N GLY A 115 19.85 23.06 5.55
CA GLY A 115 19.86 21.60 5.75
C GLY A 115 19.24 21.12 7.07
N GLU A 116 18.98 22.03 8.02
CA GLU A 116 18.27 21.74 9.27
C GLU A 116 16.87 21.15 9.02
N GLY A 117 16.17 21.61 7.98
CA GLY A 117 14.86 21.07 7.60
C GLY A 117 14.95 19.62 7.15
N VAL A 118 15.95 19.30 6.32
CA VAL A 118 16.24 17.94 5.84
C VAL A 118 16.71 17.07 7.00
N ILE A 119 17.65 17.53 7.83
CA ILE A 119 18.11 16.79 9.02
C ILE A 119 16.95 16.55 9.98
N LYS A 120 16.06 17.52 10.18
CA LYS A 120 14.87 17.35 11.04
C LYS A 120 13.89 16.35 10.42
N HIS A 121 13.62 16.43 9.12
CA HIS A 121 12.74 15.50 8.42
C HIS A 121 13.31 14.08 8.37
N THR A 122 14.60 13.92 8.07
CA THR A 122 15.31 12.64 8.14
C THR A 122 15.35 12.11 9.57
N LYS A 123 15.58 12.94 10.59
CA LYS A 123 15.46 12.53 11.99
C LYS A 123 14.05 12.04 12.32
N LEU A 124 13.02 12.73 11.84
CA LEU A 124 11.62 12.32 12.00
C LEU A 124 11.29 11.01 11.26
N GLN A 125 11.87 10.78 10.07
CA GLN A 125 11.76 9.51 9.36
C GLN A 125 12.64 8.38 9.96
N CYS A 126 13.73 8.72 10.64
CA CYS A 126 14.46 7.78 11.49
C CYS A 126 13.74 7.53 12.82
N TRP A 127 12.77 8.38 13.19
CA TRP A 127 11.86 8.19 14.32
C TRP A 127 10.58 7.44 13.95
N THR A 128 10.34 7.15 12.67
CA THR A 128 9.47 6.02 12.34
C THR A 128 10.14 4.78 12.91
N LEU A 129 9.67 4.35 14.09
CA LEU A 129 9.92 3.05 14.66
C LEU A 129 9.65 2.03 13.56
N LYS A 130 10.71 1.55 12.89
CA LYS A 130 10.67 0.24 12.26
C LYS A 130 10.45 -0.70 13.43
N PRO A 131 9.31 -1.42 13.50
CA PRO A 131 9.08 -2.39 14.55
C PRO A 131 10.29 -3.31 14.64
N ILE A 132 11.02 -3.18 15.73
CA ILE A 132 11.92 -4.24 16.20
C ILE A 132 10.98 -5.21 16.88
N ILE A 133 10.73 -6.33 16.24
CA ILE A 133 10.13 -7.49 16.88
C ILE A 133 11.27 -8.17 17.65
N ILE A 134 11.18 -8.19 18.99
CA ILE A 134 11.97 -9.08 19.86
C ILE A 134 11.21 -10.40 19.97
#